data_AF-A0A7V8DFU3-F1
#
_entry.id   AF-A0A7V8DFU3-F1
#
_cell.length_a   1.000
_cell.length_b   1.000
_cell.length_c   1.000
_cell.angle_alpha   90.00
_cell.angle_beta   90.00
_cell.angle_gamma   90.00
#
_symmetry.space_group_name_H-M   'P 1'
#
loop_
_entity.id
_entity.type
_entity.pdbx_description
1 polymer ?
#
loop_
_entity_poly.entity_id
_entity_poly.type
_entity_poly.pdbx_seq_one_letter_code
_entity_poly.pdbx_strand_id
1 'polypeptide(L)'
;MSISHRITGVALASGTLGMAYWLGAAAYGPDAYARAQGVLGSWFGTLLLLAWSAALFYHLCNGVRHLLWDMGYGFELEMVYRSGYIVLGATVGLTVLAWVVGFSV
;
A
#
# COMPACT_ATOMS: atom_id res chain seq x y z
N MET A 1 16.24 1.83 0.73
CA MET A 1 14.84 2.31 0.89
C MET A 1 14.38 3.26 -0.23
N SER A 2 15.24 4.10 -0.83
CA SER A 2 14.81 5.05 -1.89
C SER A 2 14.34 4.39 -3.20
N ILE A 3 15.07 3.42 -3.76
CA ILE A 3 14.65 2.73 -5.00
C ILE A 3 13.31 2.01 -4.83
N SER A 4 13.13 1.31 -3.70
CA SER A 4 11.88 0.63 -3.36
C SER A 4 10.71 1.62 -3.23
N HIS A 5 10.97 2.86 -2.77
CA HIS A 5 9.94 3.91 -2.71
C HIS A 5 9.46 4.32 -4.11
N ARG A 6 10.37 4.40 -5.09
CA ARG A 6 9.99 4.67 -6.49
C ARG A 6 9.22 3.50 -7.10
N ILE A 7 9.70 2.27 -6.90
CA ILE A 7 9.04 1.05 -7.41
C ILE A 7 7.61 0.94 -6.84
N THR A 8 7.45 1.13 -5.53
CA THR A 8 6.13 1.13 -4.89
C THR A 8 5.26 2.27 -5.40
N GLY A 9 5.80 3.46 -5.69
CA GLY A 9 5.05 4.55 -6.31
C GLY A 9 4.47 4.19 -7.68
N VAL A 10 5.25 3.52 -8.54
CA VAL A 10 4.76 3.02 -9.83
C VAL A 10 3.70 1.95 -9.65
N ALA A 11 3.94 0.96 -8.77
CA ALA A 11 2.97 -0.09 -8.46
C ALA A 11 1.64 0.47 -7.94
N LEU A 12 1.70 1.52 -7.12
CA LEU A 12 0.52 2.21 -6.62
C LEU A 12 -0.25 2.90 -7.74
N ALA A 13 0.43 3.66 -8.59
CA ALA A 13 -0.20 4.32 -9.74
C ALA A 13 -0.94 3.30 -10.63
N SER A 14 -0.31 2.16 -10.91
CA SER A 14 -0.95 1.08 -11.69
C SER A 14 -2.12 0.44 -10.96
N GLY A 15 -1.97 0.10 -9.68
CA GLY A 15 -3.04 -0.57 -8.93
C GLY A 15 -4.23 0.33 -8.59
N THR A 16 -4.05 1.64 -8.55
CA THR A 16 -5.16 2.60 -8.41
C THR A 16 -6.16 2.49 -9.55
N LEU A 17 -5.76 2.07 -10.75
CA LEU A 17 -6.70 1.76 -11.84
C LEU A 17 -7.64 0.60 -11.47
N GLY A 18 -7.12 -0.41 -10.78
CA GLY A 18 -7.93 -1.51 -10.25
C GLY A 18 -8.90 -1.04 -9.16
N MET A 19 -8.47 -0.14 -8.27
CA MET A 19 -9.34 0.47 -7.26
C MET A 19 -10.42 1.36 -7.88
N ALA A 20 -10.09 2.14 -8.91
CA ALA A 20 -11.05 2.95 -9.65
C ALA A 20 -12.09 2.06 -10.37
N TYR A 21 -11.66 0.95 -10.98
CA TYR A 21 -12.56 -0.04 -11.55
C TYR A 21 -13.51 -0.62 -10.50
N TRP A 22 -13.00 -1.03 -9.35
CA TRP A 22 -13.81 -1.61 -8.27
C TRP A 22 -14.84 -0.62 -7.71
N LEU A 23 -14.42 0.61 -7.40
CA LEU A 23 -15.31 1.68 -6.95
C LEU A 23 -16.34 2.05 -8.02
N GLY A 24 -15.93 2.13 -9.28
CA GLY A 24 -16.84 2.37 -10.40
C GLY A 24 -17.88 1.25 -10.50
N ALA A 25 -17.46 -0.01 -10.43
CA ALA A 25 -18.36 -1.16 -10.48
C ALA A 25 -19.39 -1.15 -9.34
N ALA A 26 -19.01 -0.67 -8.15
CA ALA A 26 -19.94 -0.49 -7.03
C ALA A 26 -21.06 0.52 -7.35
N ALA A 27 -20.77 1.55 -8.16
CA ALA A 27 -21.76 2.54 -8.58
C ALA A 27 -22.66 2.07 -9.73
N TYR A 28 -22.19 1.16 -10.59
CA TYR A 28 -22.94 0.67 -11.76
C TYR A 28 -23.99 -0.41 -11.44
N GLY A 29 -23.99 -0.95 -10.23
CA GLY A 29 -25.01 -1.86 -9.73
C GLY A 29 -24.51 -3.27 -9.42
N PRO A 30 -25.40 -4.15 -8.91
CA PRO A 30 -25.00 -5.42 -8.30
C PRO A 30 -24.23 -6.36 -9.22
N ASP A 31 -24.63 -6.49 -10.49
CA ASP A 31 -23.97 -7.39 -11.44
C ASP A 31 -22.56 -6.92 -11.84
N ALA A 32 -22.35 -5.60 -11.91
CA ALA A 32 -21.03 -5.03 -12.17
C ALA A 32 -20.12 -5.25 -10.95
N TYR A 33 -20.64 -4.97 -9.76
CA TYR A 33 -19.92 -5.16 -8.51
C TYR A 33 -19.57 -6.64 -8.27
N ALA A 34 -20.49 -7.57 -8.51
CA ALA A 34 -20.24 -9.01 -8.36
C ALA A 34 -19.09 -9.50 -9.27
N ARG A 35 -19.00 -8.99 -10.51
CA ARG A 35 -17.87 -9.26 -11.41
C ARG A 35 -16.56 -8.71 -10.86
N ALA A 36 -16.56 -7.47 -10.34
CA ALA A 36 -15.37 -6.88 -9.74
C ALA A 36 -14.90 -7.67 -8.51
N GLN A 37 -15.84 -8.10 -7.65
CA GLN A 37 -15.57 -8.96 -6.50
C GLN A 37 -15.03 -10.33 -6.94
N GLY A 38 -15.54 -10.92 -8.03
CA GLY A 38 -15.01 -12.17 -8.57
C GLY A 38 -13.56 -12.06 -9.04
N VAL A 39 -13.18 -10.93 -9.66
CA VAL A 39 -11.80 -10.69 -10.09
C VAL A 39 -10.88 -10.44 -8.89
N LEU A 40 -11.23 -9.48 -8.04
CA LEU A 40 -10.39 -9.06 -6.91
C LEU A 40 -10.36 -10.09 -5.77
N GLY A 41 -11.46 -10.80 -5.54
CA GLY A 41 -11.57 -11.88 -4.57
C GLY A 41 -11.00 -13.23 -5.06
N SER A 42 -10.61 -13.33 -6.34
CA SER A 42 -9.85 -14.50 -6.81
C SER A 42 -8.51 -14.60 -6.07
N TRP A 43 -7.92 -15.80 -6.01
CA TRP A 43 -6.62 -15.99 -5.35
C TRP A 43 -5.54 -15.03 -5.89
N PHE A 44 -5.54 -14.79 -7.20
CA PHE A 44 -4.59 -13.90 -7.86
C PHE A 44 -4.91 -12.43 -7.59
N GLY A 45 -6.19 -12.04 -7.64
CA GLY A 45 -6.63 -10.69 -7.28
C GLY A 45 -6.29 -10.35 -5.83
N THR A 46 -6.50 -11.29 -4.92
CA THR A 46 -6.19 -11.15 -3.49
C THR A 46 -4.68 -11.03 -3.27
N LEU A 47 -3.87 -11.84 -3.97
CA LEU A 47 -2.41 -11.72 -3.93
C LEU A 47 -1.94 -10.34 -4.42
N LEU A 48 -2.52 -9.82 -5.50
CA LEU A 48 -2.21 -8.49 -6.02
C LEU A 48 -2.66 -7.38 -5.05
N LEU A 49 -3.83 -7.52 -4.42
CA LEU A 49 -4.28 -6.58 -3.38
C LEU A 49 -3.35 -6.59 -2.16
N LEU A 50 -2.81 -7.76 -1.78
CA LEU A 50 -1.84 -7.87 -0.69
C LEU A 50 -0.55 -7.14 -1.06
N ALA A 51 -0.02 -7.40 -2.26
CA ALA A 51 1.18 -6.72 -2.75
C ALA A 51 0.96 -5.20 -2.89
N TRP A 52 -0.20 -4.78 -3.39
CA TRP A 52 -0.55 -3.37 -3.56
C TRP A 52 -0.72 -2.64 -2.22
N SER A 53 -1.39 -3.25 -1.23
CA SER A 53 -1.53 -2.68 0.11
C SER A 53 -0.19 -2.65 0.88
N ALA A 54 0.66 -3.67 0.72
CA ALA A 54 2.03 -3.62 1.25
C ALA A 54 2.86 -2.50 0.61
N ALA A 55 2.75 -2.33 -0.71
CA ALA A 55 3.36 -1.21 -1.42
C ALA A 55 2.82 0.14 -0.92
N LEU A 56 1.52 0.24 -0.64
CA LEU A 56 0.86 1.44 -0.11
C LEU A 56 1.46 1.86 1.22
N PHE A 57 1.51 0.94 2.19
CA PHE A 57 2.03 1.26 3.52
C PHE A 57 3.53 1.54 3.50
N TYR A 58 4.29 0.81 2.68
CA TYR A 58 5.72 1.11 2.49
C TYR A 58 5.91 2.51 1.91
N HIS A 59 5.20 2.84 0.84
CA HIS A 59 5.32 4.12 0.16
C HIS A 59 4.92 5.27 1.07
N LEU A 60 3.82 5.10 1.82
CA LEU A 60 3.35 6.07 2.81
C LEU A 60 4.39 6.29 3.92
N CYS A 61 4.83 5.23 4.61
CA CYS A 61 5.78 5.34 5.72
C CYS A 61 7.12 5.91 5.26
N ASN A 62 7.64 5.45 4.12
CA ASN A 62 8.88 5.99 3.57
C ASN A 62 8.69 7.43 3.05
N GLY A 63 7.51 7.77 2.54
CA GLY A 63 7.14 9.14 2.14
C GLY A 63 7.14 10.10 3.32
N VAL A 64 6.55 9.72 4.46
CA VAL A 64 6.64 10.49 5.72
C VAL A 64 8.09 10.71 6.12
N ARG A 65 8.94 9.67 6.05
CA ARG A 65 10.38 9.80 6.29
C ARG A 65 11.04 10.79 5.33
N HIS A 66 10.68 10.80 4.05
CA HIS A 66 11.16 11.80 3.09
C HIS A 66 10.73 13.22 3.46
N LEU A 67 9.46 13.41 3.86
CA LEU A 67 8.98 14.71 4.32
C LEU A 67 9.71 15.19 5.58
N LEU A 68 10.07 14.29 6.50
CA LEU A 68 10.93 14.63 7.65
C LEU A 68 12.32 15.11 7.23
N TRP A 69 12.91 14.48 6.20
CA TRP A 69 14.16 14.92 5.61
C TRP A 69 14.03 16.29 4.95
N ASP A 70 12.94 16.55 4.22
CA ASP A 70 12.69 17.85 3.59
C ASP A 70 12.53 18.97 4.63
N MET A 71 12.07 18.64 5.84
CA MET A 71 11.98 19.56 6.98
C MET A 71 13.29 19.71 7.77
N GLY A 72 14.36 19.01 7.39
CA GLY A 72 15.68 19.16 8.02
C GLY A 72 16.02 18.12 9.10
N TYR A 73 15.17 17.12 9.34
CA TYR A 73 15.37 16.14 10.41
C TYR A 73 16.08 14.87 9.93
N GLY A 74 16.77 14.15 10.82
CA GLY A 74 17.13 12.73 10.57
C GLY A 74 18.24 12.48 9.55
N PHE A 75 19.18 13.41 9.38
CA PHE A 75 20.33 13.29 8.47
C PHE A 75 21.54 12.55 9.06
N GLU A 76 21.62 12.41 10.39
CA GLU A 76 22.66 11.60 11.02
C GLU A 76 22.55 10.14 10.56
N LEU A 77 23.70 9.51 10.29
CA LEU A 77 23.75 8.17 9.70
C LEU A 77 22.97 7.15 10.54
N GLU A 78 23.11 7.22 11.87
CA GLU A 78 22.36 6.36 12.79
C GLU A 78 20.84 6.56 12.67
N MET A 79 20.39 7.82 12.56
CA MET A 79 18.97 8.13 12.37
C MET A 79 18.45 7.64 11.02
N VAL A 80 19.28 7.69 9.96
CA VAL A 80 18.96 7.14 8.64
C VAL A 80 18.74 5.63 8.71
N TYR A 81 19.57 4.88 9.44
CA TYR A 81 19.34 3.43 9.61
C TYR A 81 18.12 3.15 10.47
N ARG A 82 18.00 3.82 11.63
CA ARG A 82 16.89 3.63 12.57
C ARG A 82 15.54 3.92 11.92
N SER A 83 15.41 5.04 11.23
CA SER A 83 14.19 5.37 10.47
C SER A 83 13.89 4.36 9.36
N GLY A 84 14.91 3.75 8.76
CA GLY A 84 14.72 2.65 7.81
C GLY A 84 14.06 1.41 8.44
N TYR A 85 14.55 0.95 9.59
CA TYR A 85 13.94 -0.18 10.30
C TYR A 85 12.53 0.14 10.79
N ILE A 86 12.28 1.37 11.26
CA ILE A 86 10.94 1.81 11.66
C ILE A 86 9.98 1.75 10.47
N VAL A 87 10.38 2.24 9.29
CA VAL A 87 9.56 2.17 8.07
C VAL A 87 9.21 0.72 7.73
N LEU A 88 10.18 -0.20 7.79
CA LEU A 88 9.92 -1.63 7.50
C LEU A 88 8.96 -2.26 8.51
N GLY A 89 9.20 -2.04 9.81
CA GLY A 89 8.34 -2.56 10.87
C GLY A 89 6.91 -2.02 10.78
N ALA A 90 6.77 -0.70 10.55
CA ALA A 90 5.48 -0.06 10.37
C ALA A 90 4.75 -0.57 9.12
N THR A 91 5.48 -0.78 8.01
CA THR A 91 4.91 -1.37 6.79
C THR A 91 4.28 -2.72 7.10
N VAL A 92 5.04 -3.64 7.70
CA VAL A 92 4.55 -4.99 8.03
C VAL A 92 3.38 -4.92 9.00
N GLY A 93 3.49 -4.12 10.05
CA GLY A 93 2.44 -3.95 11.06
C GLY A 93 1.13 -3.42 10.46
N LEU A 94 1.20 -2.40 9.61
CA LEU A 94 0.02 -1.82 8.95
C LEU A 94 -0.60 -2.77 7.93
N THR A 95 0.22 -3.47 7.13
CA THR A 95 -0.28 -4.49 6.20
C THR A 95 -1.00 -5.60 6.94
N VAL A 96 -0.39 -6.18 7.98
CA VAL A 96 -1.02 -7.24 8.77
C VAL A 96 -2.31 -6.74 9.41
N LEU A 97 -2.28 -5.55 10.04
CA LEU A 97 -3.46 -4.96 10.66
C LEU A 97 -4.61 -4.79 9.64
N ALA A 98 -4.33 -4.22 8.47
CA ALA A 98 -5.34 -4.00 7.45
C ALA A 98 -6.00 -5.31 6.98
N TRP A 99 -5.22 -6.37 6.84
CA TRP A 99 -5.72 -7.68 6.41
C TRP A 99 -6.48 -8.41 7.51
N VAL A 100 -6.00 -8.36 8.76
CA VAL A 100 -6.72 -8.91 9.92
C VAL A 100 -8.07 -8.23 10.09
N VAL A 101 -8.10 -6.89 10.03
CA VAL A 101 -9.35 -6.12 10.12
C VAL A 101 -10.25 -6.45 8.93
N GLY A 102 -9.72 -6.47 7.70
CA GLY A 102 -10.48 -6.77 6.50
C GLY A 102 -11.15 -8.15 6.47
N PHE A 103 -10.55 -9.16 7.10
CA PHE A 103 -11.15 -10.50 7.24
C PHE A 103 -12.02 -10.68 8.48
N SER A 104 -12.05 -9.69 9.39
CA SER A 104 -12.86 -9.75 10.61
C SER A 104 -14.28 -9.18 10.45
N VAL A 105 -14.58 -8.60 9.28
CA VAL A 105 -15.87 -7.99 8.91
C VAL A 105 -16.57 -8.86 7.88
#